data_AF-A0A9D5W6T4-F1
#
_entry.id   AF-A0A9D5W6T4-F1
#
_cell.length_a   1.000
_cell.length_b   1.000
_cell.length_c   1.000
_cell.angle_alpha   90.00
_cell.angle_beta   90.00
_cell.angle_gamma   90.00
#
_symmetry.space_group_name_H-M   'P 1'
#
loop_
_entity.id
_entity.type
_entity.pdbx_description
1 polymer ?
#
loop_
_entity_poly.entity_id
_entity_poly.type
_entity_poly.pdbx_seq_one_letter_code
_entity_poly.pdbx_strand_id
1 'polypeptide(L)'
;HPLVFHNVWGVRTFEPDGSSGREVIGKTVITTLSPGRELQNVRADKLLINRVEGMTLIAPSEIGTCPPPGEPGDSGDVEGNI
;
A
#
# COMPACT_ATOMS: atom_id res chain seq x y z
N HIS A 1 -8.05 11.86 4.39
CA HIS A 1 -7.72 10.51 4.90
C HIS A 1 -7.09 9.70 3.77
N PRO A 2 -6.10 8.83 4.05
CA PRO A 2 -5.53 7.95 3.02
C PRO A 2 -6.59 6.99 2.49
N LEU A 3 -6.50 6.65 1.20
CA LEU A 3 -7.30 5.61 0.55
C LEU A 3 -6.40 4.43 0.20
N VAL A 4 -6.89 3.23 0.46
CA VAL A 4 -6.16 1.99 0.25
C VAL A 4 -7.02 1.04 -0.57
N PHE A 5 -6.41 0.46 -1.60
CA PHE A 5 -6.97 -0.64 -2.36
C PHE A 5 -6.60 -1.96 -1.67
N HIS A 6 -7.61 -2.77 -1.36
CA HIS A 6 -7.41 -4.08 -0.75
C HIS A 6 -8.58 -5.03 -1.04
N ASN A 7 -8.36 -6.32 -0.82
CA ASN A 7 -9.44 -7.30 -0.69
C ASN A 7 -9.66 -7.57 0.80
N VAL A 8 -10.89 -7.43 1.27
CA VAL A 8 -11.23 -7.54 2.70
C VAL A 8 -12.47 -8.40 2.88
N TRP A 9 -12.40 -9.32 3.84
CA TRP A 9 -13.53 -10.15 4.23
C TRP A 9 -14.65 -9.35 4.88
N GLY A 10 -14.37 -8.67 6.00
CA GLY A 10 -15.38 -7.88 6.71
C GLY A 10 -14.85 -7.16 7.94
N VAL A 11 -15.59 -6.15 8.38
CA VAL A 11 -15.30 -5.32 9.56
C VAL A 11 -15.85 -6.02 10.80
N ARG A 12 -15.06 -6.11 11.87
CA ARG A 12 -15.50 -6.75 13.13
C ARG A 12 -16.54 -5.88 13.83
N THR A 13 -17.70 -6.46 14.13
CA THR A 13 -18.80 -5.82 14.85
C THR A 13 -18.97 -6.44 16.24
N PHE A 14 -19.66 -5.73 17.14
CA PHE A 14 -19.91 -6.14 18.52
C PHE A 14 -21.37 -5.85 18.89
N GLU A 15 -22.08 -6.86 19.34
CA GLU A 15 -23.47 -6.72 19.76
C GLU A 15 -23.57 -6.38 21.26
N PRO A 16 -24.72 -5.87 21.72
CA PRO A 16 -24.92 -5.50 23.14
C PRO A 16 -24.74 -6.66 24.12
N ASP A 17 -24.96 -7.90 23.68
CA ASP A 17 -24.76 -9.11 24.47
C ASP A 17 -23.28 -9.51 24.60
N GLY A 18 -22.36 -8.74 24.02
CA GLY A 18 -20.92 -8.98 24.04
C GLY A 18 -20.45 -9.96 22.96
N SER A 19 -21.37 -10.54 22.17
CA SER A 19 -20.99 -11.34 21.02
C SER A 19 -20.33 -10.46 19.94
N SER A 20 -19.49 -11.08 19.12
CA SER A 20 -18.83 -10.39 18.01
C SER A 20 -19.15 -11.04 16.68
N GLY A 21 -19.42 -10.20 15.68
CA GLY A 21 -19.73 -10.60 14.33
C GLY A 21 -18.83 -9.93 13.30
N ARG A 22 -19.29 -9.92 12.05
CA ARG A 22 -18.67 -9.18 10.96
C ARG A 22 -19.72 -8.56 10.05
N GLU A 23 -19.52 -7.29 9.72
CA GLU A 23 -20.13 -6.69 8.54
C GLU A 23 -19.34 -7.15 7.31
N VAL A 24 -19.98 -7.94 6.44
CA VAL A 24 -19.32 -8.58 5.31
C VAL A 24 -19.14 -7.58 4.16
N ILE A 25 -17.89 -7.39 3.74
CA ILE A 25 -17.55 -6.67 2.51
C ILE A 25 -17.36 -7.70 1.38
N GLY A 26 -16.54 -8.72 1.65
CA GLY A 26 -16.39 -9.92 0.82
C GLY A 26 -15.86 -9.67 -0.60
N LYS A 27 -15.18 -8.55 -0.85
CA LYS A 27 -14.73 -8.14 -2.19
C LYS A 27 -13.56 -7.17 -2.15
N THR A 28 -13.02 -6.91 -3.32
CA THR A 28 -12.00 -5.89 -3.55
C THR A 28 -12.64 -4.50 -3.52
N VAL A 29 -12.08 -3.60 -2.73
CA VAL A 29 -12.60 -2.25 -2.49
C VAL A 29 -11.47 -1.23 -2.34
N ILE A 30 -11.81 0.05 -2.55
CA ILE A 30 -10.99 1.18 -2.14
C ILE A 30 -11.69 1.82 -0.94
N THR A 31 -11.02 1.86 0.20
CA THR A 31 -11.58 2.44 1.43
C THR A 31 -10.57 3.33 2.13
N THR A 32 -11.03 4.11 3.11
CA THR A 32 -10.10 4.69 4.08
C THR A 32 -9.54 3.60 4.98
N LEU A 33 -8.50 3.90 5.78
CA LEU A 33 -8.05 2.97 6.84
C LEU A 33 -9.04 2.83 8.02
N SER A 34 -10.24 3.41 7.93
CA SER A 34 -11.29 3.31 8.94
C SER A 34 -12.60 2.78 8.35
N PRO A 35 -12.61 1.61 7.66
CA PRO A 35 -13.84 1.05 7.12
C PRO A 35 -14.79 0.64 8.26
N GLY A 36 -16.09 0.93 8.11
CA GLY A 36 -17.12 0.61 9.11
C GLY A 36 -17.18 1.57 10.29
N ARG A 37 -16.46 2.72 10.26
CA ARG A 37 -16.54 3.75 11.32
C ARG A 37 -17.94 4.37 11.43
N GLU A 38 -18.69 4.33 10.34
CA GLU A 38 -20.08 4.76 10.22
C GLU A 38 -21.08 3.81 10.90
N LEU A 39 -20.66 2.59 11.25
CA LEU A 39 -21.52 1.58 11.88
C LEU A 39 -21.52 1.75 13.40
N GLN A 40 -22.71 1.71 14.01
CA GLN A 40 -22.86 1.91 15.46
C GLN A 40 -22.26 0.77 16.31
N ASN A 41 -22.22 -0.44 15.77
CA ASN A 41 -21.70 -1.63 16.44
C ASN A 41 -20.20 -1.89 16.14
N VAL A 42 -19.50 -0.91 15.58
CA VAL A 42 -18.04 -0.96 15.39
C VAL A 42 -17.36 -0.04 16.39
N ARG A 43 -16.47 -0.62 17.19
CA ARG A 43 -15.68 0.14 18.17
C ARG A 43 -14.52 0.86 17.51
N ALA A 44 -14.30 2.12 17.88
CA ALA A 44 -13.22 2.95 17.34
C ALA A 44 -11.83 2.29 17.51
N ASP A 45 -11.56 1.63 18.64
CA ASP A 45 -10.29 0.94 18.92
C ASP A 45 -10.04 -0.31 18.04
N LYS A 46 -11.05 -0.78 17.31
CA LYS A 46 -10.97 -1.98 16.44
C LYS A 46 -10.89 -1.66 14.94
N LEU A 47 -10.95 -0.38 14.58
CA LEU A 47 -10.76 0.10 13.21
C LEU A 47 -9.40 -0.36 12.65
N LEU A 48 -9.32 -0.51 11.33
CA LEU A 48 -8.13 -1.03 10.67
C LEU A 48 -6.87 -0.19 10.95
N ILE A 49 -6.99 1.14 10.96
CA ILE A 49 -5.90 2.08 11.23
C ILE A 49 -5.15 1.79 12.55
N ASN A 50 -5.86 1.37 13.60
CA ASN A 50 -5.27 1.09 14.91
C ASN A 50 -4.50 -0.24 14.96
N ARG A 51 -4.55 -1.02 13.88
CA ARG A 51 -3.87 -2.30 13.72
C ARG A 51 -2.81 -2.27 12.62
N VAL A 52 -2.61 -1.13 11.95
CA VAL A 52 -1.52 -0.97 10.99
C VAL A 52 -0.24 -0.72 11.78
N GLU A 53 0.72 -1.65 11.67
CA GLU A 53 2.00 -1.57 12.40
C GLU A 53 3.09 -0.87 11.59
N GLY A 54 2.98 -0.88 10.26
CA GLY A 54 3.96 -0.28 9.38
C GLY A 54 3.54 -0.37 7.92
N MET A 55 4.39 0.15 7.05
CA MET A 55 4.22 0.13 5.60
C MET A 55 5.57 -0.23 4.96
N THR A 56 5.53 -1.05 3.93
CA THR A 56 6.69 -1.35 3.09
C THR A 56 6.63 -0.48 1.84
N LEU A 57 7.63 0.37 1.62
CA LEU A 57 7.78 1.08 0.35
C LEU A 57 8.35 0.11 -0.68
N ILE A 58 7.57 -0.17 -1.71
CA ILE A 58 8.03 -0.95 -2.86
C ILE A 58 8.58 0.05 -3.88
N ALA A 59 9.89 0.24 -3.88
CA ALA A 59 10.57 0.91 -4.97
C ALA A 59 10.87 -0.11 -6.09
N PRO A 60 10.94 0.31 -7.36
CA PRO A 60 11.52 -0.51 -8.40
C PRO A 60 12.92 -0.99 -7.97
N SER A 61 13.26 -2.25 -8.28
CA SER A 61 14.62 -2.76 -8.12
C SER A 61 15.52 -2.20 -9.22
N GLU A 62 15.65 -0.89 -9.29
CA GLU A 62 16.73 -0.24 -9.99
C GLU A 62 17.45 0.59 -8.91
N ILE A 63 18.38 -0.08 -8.25
CA ILE A 63 19.51 0.62 -7.64
C ILE A 63 20.03 1.51 -8.77
N GLY A 64 20.02 2.82 -8.53
CA GLY A 64 20.50 3.77 -9.51
C GLY A 64 21.86 3.34 -10.04
N THR A 65 21.90 2.85 -11.27
CA THR A 65 23.07 3.02 -12.13
C THR A 65 23.03 4.47 -12.56
N CYS A 66 23.31 5.37 -11.60
CA CYS A 66 23.97 6.60 -11.97
C CYS A 66 25.28 6.14 -12.62
N PRO A 67 25.47 6.33 -13.94
CA PRO A 67 26.77 6.04 -14.53
C PRO A 67 27.81 6.87 -13.74
N PRO A 68 28.97 6.30 -13.37
CA PRO A 68 29.98 7.02 -12.63
C PRO A 68 30.31 8.32 -13.41
N PRO A 69 30.35 9.49 -12.75
CA PRO A 69 30.77 10.71 -13.41
C PRO A 69 32.24 10.54 -13.82
N GLY A 70 32.47 10.19 -15.09
CA GLY A 70 33.82 9.94 -15.59
C GLY A 70 33.99 8.91 -16.71
N GLU A 71 32.98 8.54 -17.50
CA GLU A 71 33.24 7.90 -18.81
C GLU A 71 33.22 8.96 -19.93
N PRO A 72 34.39 9.51 -20.30
CA PRO A 72 34.61 10.09 -21.62
C PRO A 72 34.99 8.97 -22.59
N GLY A 73 34.19 8.72 -23.62
CA GLY A 73 34.63 7.87 -24.72
C GLY A 73 33.55 7.16 -25.53
N ASP A 74 32.52 7.88 -26.00
CA ASP A 74 31.92 7.51 -27.28
C ASP A 74 32.06 8.70 -28.24
N SER A 75 33.31 9.00 -28.58
CA SER A 75 33.66 9.77 -29.77
C SER A 75 34.06 8.75 -30.84
N GLY A 76 33.06 8.14 -31.48
CA GLY A 76 33.25 7.34 -32.68
C GLY A 76 33.63 8.22 -33.87
N ASP A 77 34.87 8.69 -33.91
CA ASP A 77 35.54 9.19 -35.11
C ASP A 77 36.91 8.51 -35.24
N VAL A 78 36.99 7.49 -36.09
CA VAL A 78 38.25 7.13 -36.75
C VAL A 78 37.97 7.04 -38.25
N GLU A 79 38.28 8.15 -38.90
CA GLU A 79 38.59 8.24 -40.32
C GLU A 79 39.52 7.10 -40.78
N GLY A 80 39.24 6.59 -41.98
CA GLY A 80 40.25 6.24 -42.98
C GLY A 80 41.29 5.18 -42.63
N ASN A 81 41.04 3.94 -43.06
CA ASN A 81 42.12 2.99 -43.34
C ASN A 81 42.08 2.59 -44.82
N ILE A 82 43.14 3.02 -45.52
CA ILE A 82 43.90 2.42 -46.64
C ILE A 82 43.24 1.26 -47.39
#